data_AF-A0A0R3WSI8-F1
#
_entry.id   AF-A0A0R3WSI8-F1
#
_cell.length_a   1.000
_cell.length_b   1.000
_cell.length_c   1.000
_cell.angle_alpha   90.00
_cell.angle_beta   90.00
_cell.angle_gamma   90.00
#
_symmetry.space_group_name_H-M   'P 1'
#
loop_
_entity.id
_entity.type
_entity.pdbx_description
1 polymer ?
#
loop_
_entity_poly.entity_id
_entity_poly.type
_entity_poly.pdbx_seq_one_letter_code
_entity_poly.pdbx_strand_id
1 'polypeptide(L)'
;MVLLIVERVGLLLGVPFDQILAFLSGFLLKTYLPPRKQASTWRHITEVVVGAAIIYLCYEERVALLFLQAIPAYLMMLVLPPHIAQYAVLVFTMAFLSWVHIQRLSVVDARRQSVDITAPLMIQTQKLSSLAFNLYDGEILATGKKVSRESQKLHAIKKSPMLLPFFGYLLCFQNSMVGPFLFYTEYLCFIEGREEDLLTDPFERDFVTKNKPKIRDAKAALRTQAIAFLFHVLLTLYALGRYDPEYLISEEFQRLGIFRKYFWLTLYGFYLRQKFYCAWSISALAMLISGFGFSGFSSSGTLEPEYRNAINVHFFNIEASCFRFAPFCSPLLIPVVLTGAFIFKHGDNDVLFFVAKCLHTFTAHFL
;
A
#
# COMPACT_ATOMS: atom_id res chain seq x y z
N MET A 1 -24.98 -20.98 1.22
CA MET A 1 -24.30 -22.24 1.59
C MET A 1 -22.78 -22.16 1.42
N VAL A 2 -22.26 -21.71 0.27
CA VAL A 2 -20.81 -21.48 0.07
C VAL A 2 -20.25 -20.40 1.01
N LEU A 3 -20.93 -19.26 1.16
CA LEU A 3 -20.52 -18.22 2.13
C LEU A 3 -20.42 -18.74 3.57
N LEU A 4 -21.37 -19.57 4.03
CA LEU A 4 -21.41 -20.12 5.39
C LEU A 4 -20.30 -21.15 5.67
N ILE A 5 -19.91 -21.95 4.68
CA ILE A 5 -18.81 -22.91 4.82
C ILE A 5 -17.47 -22.17 4.85
N VAL A 6 -17.36 -21.07 4.10
CA VAL A 6 -16.12 -20.32 3.92
C VAL A 6 -15.88 -19.30 5.05
N GLU A 7 -16.93 -18.69 5.59
CA GLU A 7 -16.88 -17.85 6.80
C GLU A 7 -16.43 -18.66 8.03
N ARG A 8 -16.88 -19.92 8.14
CA ARG A 8 -16.40 -20.86 9.16
C ARG A 8 -14.92 -21.23 9.00
N VAL A 9 -14.38 -21.25 7.79
CA VAL A 9 -12.94 -21.49 7.53
C VAL A 9 -12.10 -20.25 7.87
N GLY A 10 -12.59 -19.04 7.57
CA GLY A 10 -11.94 -17.78 7.96
C GLY A 10 -11.83 -17.62 9.48
N LEU A 11 -12.90 -17.96 10.22
CA LEU A 11 -12.91 -18.00 11.69
C LEU A 11 -11.99 -19.11 12.26
N LEU A 12 -11.86 -20.25 11.57
CA LEU A 12 -10.98 -21.35 12.00
C LEU A 12 -9.48 -21.02 11.82
N LEU A 13 -9.14 -20.23 10.79
CA LEU A 13 -7.77 -19.89 10.42
C LEU A 13 -7.29 -18.56 11.00
N GLY A 14 -8.19 -17.73 11.56
CA GLY A 14 -7.86 -16.39 12.06
C GLY A 14 -7.40 -15.43 10.96
N VAL A 15 -7.77 -15.69 9.70
CA VAL A 15 -7.42 -14.88 8.53
C VAL A 15 -8.72 -14.40 7.87
N PRO A 16 -8.86 -13.09 7.57
CA PRO A 16 -10.05 -12.54 6.93
C PRO A 16 -10.34 -13.20 5.59
N PHE A 17 -11.62 -13.37 5.27
CA PHE A 17 -12.07 -14.02 4.04
C PHE A 17 -11.53 -13.33 2.77
N ASP A 18 -11.50 -12.00 2.76
CA ASP A 18 -10.95 -11.19 1.68
C ASP A 18 -9.47 -11.49 1.39
N GLN A 19 -8.69 -11.81 2.42
CA GLN A 19 -7.26 -12.13 2.27
C GLN A 19 -7.04 -13.54 1.71
N ILE A 20 -7.88 -14.51 2.10
CA ILE A 20 -7.87 -15.84 1.48
C ILE A 20 -8.22 -15.72 0.00
N LEU A 21 -9.23 -14.93 -0.34
CA LEU A 21 -9.63 -14.67 -1.72
C LEU A 21 -8.51 -13.95 -2.50
N ALA A 22 -7.81 -13.00 -1.89
CA ALA A 22 -6.65 -12.33 -2.50
C ALA A 22 -5.49 -13.31 -2.77
N PHE A 23 -5.14 -14.17 -1.80
CA PHE A 23 -4.07 -15.16 -1.97
C PHE A 23 -4.41 -16.19 -3.04
N LEU A 24 -5.64 -16.73 -3.01
CA LEU A 24 -6.11 -17.67 -4.02
C LEU A 24 -6.10 -17.02 -5.40
N SER A 25 -6.69 -15.82 -5.53
CA SER A 25 -6.75 -15.10 -6.81
C SER A 25 -5.36 -14.76 -7.33
N GLY A 26 -4.43 -14.37 -6.44
CA GLY A 26 -3.04 -14.13 -6.78
C GLY A 26 -2.33 -15.38 -7.31
N PHE A 27 -2.51 -16.51 -6.62
CA PHE A 27 -1.97 -17.79 -7.07
C PHE A 27 -2.54 -18.21 -8.44
N LEU A 28 -3.85 -18.07 -8.63
CA LEU A 28 -4.53 -18.37 -9.90
C LEU A 28 -4.05 -17.45 -11.03
N LEU A 29 -3.92 -16.14 -10.77
CA LEU A 29 -3.41 -15.16 -11.72
C LEU A 29 -1.99 -15.52 -12.17
N LYS A 30 -1.11 -15.88 -11.24
CA LYS A 30 0.27 -16.29 -11.55
C LYS A 30 0.32 -17.58 -12.38
N THR A 31 -0.53 -18.56 -12.04
CA THR A 31 -0.45 -19.92 -12.59
C THR A 31 -1.15 -20.04 -13.94
N TYR A 32 -2.36 -19.51 -14.06
CA TYR A 32 -3.22 -19.71 -15.24
C TYR A 32 -3.19 -18.53 -16.22
N LEU A 33 -2.82 -17.34 -15.77
CA LEU A 33 -2.71 -16.14 -16.60
C LEU A 33 -1.28 -15.58 -16.58
N PRO A 34 -0.25 -16.36 -16.99
CA PRO A 34 1.12 -15.85 -17.06
C PRO A 34 1.16 -14.65 -18.02
N PRO A 35 1.94 -13.61 -17.70
CA PRO A 35 1.92 -12.38 -18.47
C PRO A 35 2.55 -12.63 -19.85
N ARG A 36 1.71 -12.41 -20.85
CA ARG A 36 1.99 -12.49 -22.27
C ARG A 36 1.22 -11.34 -22.91
N LYS A 37 1.68 -10.81 -24.05
CA LYS A 37 1.00 -9.69 -24.73
C LYS A 37 -0.51 -9.93 -24.92
N GLN A 38 -0.89 -11.14 -25.32
CA GLN A 38 -2.30 -11.53 -25.54
C GLN A 38 -3.10 -11.72 -24.24
N ALA A 39 -2.44 -11.92 -23.10
CA ALA A 39 -3.07 -12.13 -21.79
C ALA A 39 -3.17 -10.84 -20.96
N SER A 40 -2.53 -9.74 -21.39
CA SER A 40 -2.52 -8.45 -20.65
C SER A 40 -3.96 -7.94 -20.37
N THR A 41 -4.83 -7.97 -21.39
CA THR A 41 -6.24 -7.60 -21.23
C THR A 41 -6.94 -8.46 -20.19
N TRP A 42 -6.74 -9.79 -20.23
CA TRP A 42 -7.35 -10.71 -19.26
C TRP A 42 -6.84 -10.47 -17.84
N ARG A 43 -5.55 -10.18 -17.68
CA ARG A 43 -4.97 -9.82 -16.38
C ARG A 43 -5.57 -8.52 -15.83
N HIS A 44 -5.73 -7.47 -16.64
CA HIS A 44 -6.42 -6.26 -16.21
C HIS A 44 -7.88 -6.53 -15.81
N ILE A 45 -8.61 -7.34 -16.59
CA ILE A 45 -9.98 -7.73 -16.26
C ILE A 45 -10.01 -8.48 -14.93
N THR A 46 -9.08 -9.41 -14.69
CA THR A 46 -8.96 -10.11 -13.41
C THR A 46 -8.72 -9.14 -12.26
N GLU A 47 -7.79 -8.19 -12.40
CA GLU A 47 -7.52 -7.18 -11.38
C GLU A 47 -8.78 -6.35 -11.05
N VAL A 48 -9.50 -5.87 -12.08
CA VAL A 48 -10.73 -5.09 -11.88
C VAL A 48 -11.82 -5.92 -11.22
N VAL A 49 -12.10 -7.12 -11.71
CA VAL A 49 -13.21 -7.96 -11.24
C VAL A 49 -12.94 -8.48 -9.82
N VAL A 50 -11.77 -9.05 -9.59
CA VAL A 50 -11.39 -9.57 -8.26
C VAL A 50 -11.22 -8.43 -7.27
N GLY A 51 -10.58 -7.34 -7.69
CA GLY A 51 -10.40 -6.15 -6.87
C GLY A 51 -11.71 -5.50 -6.45
N ALA A 52 -12.61 -5.26 -7.40
CA ALA A 52 -13.94 -4.72 -7.11
C ALA A 52 -14.74 -5.66 -6.18
N ALA A 53 -14.68 -6.98 -6.42
CA ALA A 53 -15.36 -7.95 -5.57
C ALA A 53 -14.82 -7.94 -4.14
N ILE A 54 -13.50 -7.97 -3.95
CA ILE A 54 -12.86 -7.94 -2.62
C ILE A 54 -13.19 -6.63 -1.89
N ILE A 55 -13.06 -5.48 -2.54
CA ILE A 55 -13.36 -4.20 -1.91
C ILE A 55 -14.85 -4.08 -1.57
N TYR A 56 -15.74 -4.53 -2.46
CA TYR A 56 -17.18 -4.55 -2.17
C TYR A 56 -17.52 -5.46 -0.99
N LEU A 57 -16.89 -6.63 -0.87
CA LEU A 57 -17.07 -7.53 0.27
C LEU A 57 -16.66 -6.87 1.60
N CYS A 58 -15.66 -5.98 1.58
CA CYS A 58 -15.12 -5.35 2.78
C CYS A 58 -15.80 -4.04 3.16
N TYR A 59 -16.32 -3.29 2.18
CA TYR A 59 -16.82 -1.92 2.38
C TYR A 59 -18.26 -1.69 1.89
N GLU A 60 -18.89 -2.71 1.29
CA GLU A 60 -20.27 -2.68 0.80
C GLU A 60 -20.52 -1.46 -0.11
N GLU A 61 -21.64 -0.76 0.07
CA GLU A 61 -22.03 0.41 -0.72
C GLU A 61 -21.02 1.57 -0.65
N ARG A 62 -20.17 1.62 0.39
CA ARG A 62 -19.17 2.68 0.54
C ARG A 62 -18.09 2.63 -0.53
N VAL A 63 -17.95 1.52 -1.26
CA VAL A 63 -17.05 1.42 -2.42
C VAL A 63 -17.35 2.48 -3.48
N ALA A 64 -18.59 2.98 -3.56
CA ALA A 64 -18.98 4.06 -4.46
C ALA A 64 -18.10 5.31 -4.30
N LEU A 65 -17.58 5.58 -3.09
CA LEU A 65 -16.67 6.71 -2.84
C LEU A 65 -15.35 6.59 -3.60
N LEU A 66 -14.84 5.37 -3.82
CA LEU A 66 -13.64 5.15 -4.64
C LEU A 66 -13.90 5.54 -6.09
N PHE A 67 -15.05 5.16 -6.65
CA PHE A 67 -15.43 5.53 -8.01
C PHE A 67 -15.72 7.03 -8.16
N LEU A 68 -16.37 7.63 -7.16
CA LEU A 68 -16.63 9.08 -7.11
C LEU A 68 -15.36 9.93 -7.03
N GLN A 69 -14.25 9.38 -6.49
CA GLN A 69 -12.96 10.03 -6.54
C GLN A 69 -12.20 9.71 -7.84
N ALA A 70 -12.22 8.46 -8.31
CA ALA A 70 -11.47 8.02 -9.47
C ALA A 70 -11.96 8.64 -10.78
N ILE A 71 -13.28 8.71 -10.99
CA ILE A 71 -13.87 9.18 -12.25
C ILE A 71 -13.56 10.66 -12.52
N PRO A 72 -13.81 11.61 -11.59
CA PRO A 72 -13.47 13.01 -11.83
C PRO A 72 -11.97 13.22 -11.99
N ALA A 73 -11.13 12.53 -11.22
CA ALA A 73 -9.68 12.60 -11.38
C ALA A 73 -9.23 12.12 -12.77
N TYR A 74 -9.82 11.04 -13.28
CA TYR A 74 -9.57 10.56 -14.64
C TYR A 74 -9.99 11.58 -15.70
N LEU A 75 -11.18 12.16 -15.57
CA LEU A 75 -11.66 13.20 -16.49
C LEU A 75 -10.76 14.44 -16.48
N MET A 76 -10.27 14.86 -15.31
CA MET A 76 -9.29 15.95 -15.19
C MET A 76 -8.00 15.63 -15.95
N MET A 77 -7.48 14.40 -15.86
CA MET A 77 -6.29 13.95 -16.61
C MET A 77 -6.51 13.90 -18.13
N LEU A 78 -7.75 13.76 -18.60
CA LEU A 78 -8.07 13.74 -20.03
C LEU A 78 -8.32 15.13 -20.62
N VAL A 79 -8.95 16.03 -19.85
CA VAL A 79 -9.40 17.33 -20.34
C VAL A 79 -8.38 18.43 -20.10
N LEU A 80 -7.67 18.40 -18.97
CA LEU A 80 -6.72 19.45 -18.61
C LEU A 80 -5.32 19.15 -19.19
N PRO A 81 -4.54 20.18 -19.55
CA PRO A 81 -3.12 20.02 -19.86
C PRO A 81 -2.35 19.38 -18.69
N PRO A 82 -1.39 18.47 -18.92
CA PRO A 82 -0.68 17.75 -17.85
C PRO A 82 -0.06 18.64 -16.76
N HIS A 83 0.49 19.79 -17.14
CA HIS A 83 1.07 20.75 -16.20
C HIS A 83 0.06 21.33 -15.19
N ILE A 84 -1.23 21.43 -15.57
CA ILE A 84 -2.34 21.84 -14.69
C ILE A 84 -2.94 20.62 -14.00
N ALA A 85 -3.14 19.53 -14.74
CA ALA A 85 -3.78 18.30 -14.28
C ALA A 85 -3.10 17.71 -13.03
N GLN A 86 -1.77 17.73 -12.95
CA GLN A 86 -1.02 17.24 -11.78
C GLN A 86 -1.45 17.90 -10.45
N TYR A 87 -1.64 19.23 -10.48
CA TYR A 87 -2.05 19.98 -9.29
C TYR A 87 -3.55 19.91 -9.08
N ALA A 88 -4.34 19.97 -10.16
CA ALA A 88 -5.79 19.87 -10.08
C ALA A 88 -6.25 18.53 -9.48
N VAL A 89 -5.68 17.41 -9.95
CA VAL A 89 -5.95 16.07 -9.43
C VAL A 89 -5.49 15.94 -7.98
N LEU A 90 -4.29 16.44 -7.65
CA LEU A 90 -3.79 16.40 -6.26
C LEU A 90 -4.73 17.16 -5.31
N VAL A 91 -5.09 18.40 -5.64
CA VAL A 91 -5.97 19.23 -4.82
C VAL A 91 -7.35 18.59 -4.70
N PHE A 92 -7.93 18.12 -5.80
CA PHE A 92 -9.24 17.46 -5.79
C PHE A 92 -9.22 16.19 -4.94
N THR A 93 -8.27 15.28 -5.17
CA THR A 93 -8.22 13.99 -4.47
C THR A 93 -7.94 14.17 -2.97
N MET A 94 -7.06 15.11 -2.60
CA MET A 94 -6.82 15.49 -1.20
C MET A 94 -8.06 16.12 -0.56
N ALA A 95 -8.72 17.08 -1.23
CA ALA A 95 -9.94 17.70 -0.72
C ALA A 95 -11.07 16.69 -0.53
N PHE A 96 -11.23 15.76 -1.48
CA PHE A 96 -12.21 14.67 -1.39
C PHE A 96 -11.90 13.76 -0.19
N LEU A 97 -10.64 13.33 -0.04
CA LEU A 97 -10.22 12.52 1.10
C LEU A 97 -10.43 13.25 2.44
N SER A 98 -10.06 14.54 2.52
CA SER A 98 -10.30 15.38 3.70
C SER A 98 -11.78 15.51 4.03
N TRP A 99 -12.64 15.69 3.01
CA TRP A 99 -14.08 15.74 3.21
C TRP A 99 -14.61 14.43 3.80
N VAL A 100 -14.21 13.27 3.28
CA VAL A 100 -14.62 11.96 3.84
C VAL A 100 -14.12 11.78 5.28
N HIS A 101 -12.89 12.22 5.59
CA HIS A 101 -12.39 12.20 6.98
C HIS A 101 -13.21 13.12 7.90
N ILE A 102 -13.61 14.31 7.46
CA ILE A 102 -14.45 15.23 8.24
C ILE A 102 -15.84 14.63 8.46
N GLN A 103 -16.46 14.06 7.41
CA GLN A 103 -17.77 13.40 7.53
C GLN A 103 -17.72 12.24 8.53
N ARG A 104 -16.63 11.46 8.51
CA ARG A 104 -16.40 10.39 9.49
C ARG A 104 -16.31 10.91 10.93
N LEU A 105 -15.70 12.09 11.13
CA LEU A 105 -15.62 12.73 12.44
C LEU A 105 -16.99 13.28 12.90
N SER A 106 -17.83 13.75 11.98
CA SER A 106 -19.11 14.39 12.31
C SER A 106 -20.29 13.42 12.52
N VAL A 107 -20.24 12.21 11.95
CA VAL A 107 -21.42 11.31 11.87
C VAL A 107 -21.45 10.21 12.94
N VAL A 108 -20.36 9.92 13.66
CA VAL A 108 -20.29 8.66 14.43
C VAL A 108 -19.88 8.84 15.89
N ASP A 109 -20.88 8.67 16.76
CA ASP A 109 -20.76 8.04 18.08
C ASP A 109 -19.65 7.00 18.10
N ALA A 110 -18.72 7.06 19.07
CA ALA A 110 -17.52 6.23 19.18
C ALA A 110 -17.72 4.68 19.18
N ARG A 111 -18.94 4.18 18.97
CA ARG A 111 -19.36 2.78 19.12
C ARG A 111 -19.75 2.04 17.84
N ARG A 112 -19.92 2.69 16.68
CA ARG A 112 -20.25 1.97 15.43
C ARG A 112 -18.99 1.55 14.69
N GLN A 113 -18.63 0.29 14.87
CA GLN A 113 -17.50 -0.41 14.29
C GLN A 113 -17.63 -0.64 12.76
N SER A 114 -17.84 0.39 11.93
CA SER A 114 -17.82 0.23 10.45
C SER A 114 -16.41 0.27 9.88
N VAL A 115 -16.02 -0.73 9.07
CA VAL A 115 -14.72 -0.80 8.37
C VAL A 115 -14.40 0.52 7.65
N ASP A 116 -13.16 1.00 7.81
CA ASP A 116 -12.79 2.36 7.42
C ASP A 116 -12.44 2.47 5.92
N ILE A 117 -13.39 3.00 5.14
CA ILE A 117 -13.21 3.28 3.70
C ILE A 117 -12.15 4.35 3.42
N THR A 118 -11.73 5.12 4.43
CA THR A 118 -10.69 6.14 4.21
C THR A 118 -9.32 5.53 3.95
N ALA A 119 -9.04 4.30 4.42
CA ALA A 119 -7.79 3.61 4.13
C ALA A 119 -7.56 3.33 2.62
N PRO A 120 -8.48 2.68 1.88
CA PRO A 120 -8.33 2.51 0.43
C PRO A 120 -8.40 3.86 -0.32
N LEU A 121 -9.19 4.84 0.17
CA LEU A 121 -9.19 6.20 -0.40
C LEU A 121 -7.82 6.89 -0.28
N MET A 122 -7.08 6.67 0.82
CA MET A 122 -5.72 7.20 0.97
C MET A 122 -4.77 6.62 -0.10
N ILE A 123 -4.76 5.30 -0.27
CA ILE A 123 -3.95 4.64 -1.31
C ILE A 123 -4.35 5.14 -2.69
N GLN A 124 -5.65 5.24 -2.97
CA GLN A 124 -6.15 5.73 -4.24
C GLN A 124 -5.76 7.19 -4.51
N THR A 125 -5.79 8.04 -3.47
CA THR A 125 -5.32 9.44 -3.54
C THR A 125 -3.86 9.51 -3.97
N GLN A 126 -3.01 8.66 -3.38
CA GLN A 126 -1.60 8.56 -3.76
C GLN A 126 -1.44 8.09 -5.21
N LYS A 127 -2.15 7.04 -5.62
CA LYS A 127 -2.14 6.48 -6.98
C LYS A 127 -2.58 7.48 -8.05
N LEU A 128 -3.68 8.20 -7.80
CA LEU A 128 -4.22 9.19 -8.72
C LEU A 128 -3.30 10.41 -8.84
N SER A 129 -2.82 10.92 -7.71
CA SER A 129 -1.89 12.05 -7.70
C SER A 129 -0.59 11.69 -8.42
N SER A 130 0.03 10.56 -8.08
CA SER A 130 1.27 10.12 -8.72
C SER A 130 1.12 9.90 -10.22
N LEU A 131 0.02 9.30 -10.67
CA LEU A 131 -0.30 9.13 -12.08
C LEU A 131 -0.37 10.49 -12.82
N ALA A 132 -1.00 11.51 -12.21
CA ALA A 132 -1.08 12.83 -12.81
C ALA A 132 0.30 13.50 -12.94
N PHE A 133 1.14 13.42 -11.91
CA PHE A 133 2.53 13.91 -11.97
C PHE A 133 3.37 13.14 -12.99
N ASN A 134 3.23 11.81 -13.04
CA ASN A 134 3.95 10.96 -13.99
C ASN A 134 3.58 11.27 -15.45
N LEU A 135 2.32 11.67 -15.73
CA LEU A 135 1.90 12.13 -17.06
C LEU A 135 2.61 13.44 -17.45
N TYR A 136 2.74 14.38 -16.51
CA TYR A 136 3.49 15.61 -16.73
C TYR A 136 4.99 15.35 -16.95
N ASP A 137 5.60 14.47 -16.17
CA ASP A 137 6.99 14.06 -16.38
C ASP A 137 7.20 13.43 -17.78
N GLY A 138 6.22 12.67 -18.28
CA GLY A 138 6.23 12.13 -19.64
C GLY A 138 6.18 13.21 -20.73
N GLU A 139 5.40 14.27 -20.51
CA GLU A 139 5.34 15.45 -21.40
C GLU A 139 6.69 16.19 -21.43
N ILE A 140 7.30 16.44 -20.26
CA ILE A 140 8.63 17.07 -20.18
C ILE A 140 9.65 16.29 -21.00
N LEU A 141 9.72 14.96 -20.79
CA LEU A 141 10.66 14.12 -21.53
C LEU A 141 10.37 14.09 -23.04
N ALA A 142 9.11 14.14 -23.46
CA ALA A 142 8.74 14.22 -24.87
C ALA A 142 9.24 15.51 -25.55
N THR A 143 9.39 16.60 -24.80
CA THR A 143 9.98 17.86 -25.30
C THR A 143 11.52 17.87 -25.32
N GLY A 144 12.18 16.77 -24.92
CA GLY A 144 13.64 16.68 -24.85
C GLY A 144 14.26 17.35 -23.62
N LYS A 145 13.44 17.86 -22.70
CA LYS A 145 13.90 18.40 -21.41
C LYS A 145 14.22 17.27 -20.44
N LYS A 146 15.12 17.54 -19.49
CA LYS A 146 15.45 16.61 -18.41
C LYS A 146 14.51 16.82 -17.23
N VAL A 147 14.06 15.72 -16.63
CA VAL A 147 13.39 15.72 -15.32
C VAL A 147 14.44 15.77 -14.20
N SER A 148 14.02 16.17 -13.00
CA SER A 148 14.94 16.46 -11.89
C SER A 148 15.53 15.21 -11.24
N ARG A 149 14.80 14.09 -11.24
CA ARG A 149 15.15 12.86 -10.53
C ARG A 149 15.07 11.66 -11.47
N GLU A 150 15.96 10.69 -11.31
CA GLU A 150 15.92 9.46 -12.10
C GLU A 150 14.62 8.65 -11.86
N SER A 151 14.03 8.72 -10.66
CA SER A 151 12.73 8.10 -10.39
C SER A 151 11.60 8.71 -11.21
N GLN A 152 11.60 10.02 -11.45
CA GLN A 152 10.63 10.68 -12.35
C GLN A 152 10.77 10.14 -13.76
N LYS A 153 12.01 9.93 -14.21
CA LYS A 153 12.29 9.39 -15.55
C LYS A 153 11.81 7.94 -15.68
N LEU A 154 12.01 7.12 -14.64
CA LEU A 154 11.59 5.73 -14.60
C LEU A 154 10.06 5.57 -14.62
N HIS A 155 9.35 6.46 -13.94
CA HIS A 155 7.89 6.39 -13.80
C HIS A 155 7.12 7.33 -14.74
N ALA A 156 7.81 8.04 -15.64
CA ALA A 156 7.19 8.94 -16.61
C ALA A 156 6.26 8.20 -17.58
N ILE A 157 5.06 8.75 -17.79
CA ILE A 157 4.02 8.15 -18.62
C ILE A 157 3.75 9.07 -19.81
N LYS A 158 4.01 8.56 -21.01
CA LYS A 158 3.91 9.35 -22.25
C LYS A 158 2.49 9.53 -22.78
N LYS A 159 1.55 8.66 -22.38
CA LYS A 159 0.18 8.64 -22.88
C LYS A 159 -0.79 8.37 -21.74
N SER A 160 -1.90 9.10 -21.73
CA SER A 160 -2.99 8.88 -20.76
C SER A 160 -3.50 7.44 -20.82
N PRO A 161 -3.77 6.82 -19.66
CA PRO A 161 -4.17 5.43 -19.62
C PRO A 161 -5.57 5.22 -20.16
N MET A 162 -5.79 4.10 -20.83
CA MET A 162 -7.14 3.63 -21.16
C MET A 162 -7.89 3.23 -19.88
N LEU A 163 -9.23 3.22 -19.93
CA LEU A 163 -10.09 2.93 -18.78
C LEU A 163 -9.76 1.60 -18.08
N LEU A 164 -9.55 0.52 -18.85
CA LEU A 164 -9.33 -0.81 -18.27
C LEU A 164 -8.01 -0.90 -17.47
N PRO A 165 -6.83 -0.53 -18.03
CA PRO A 165 -5.59 -0.44 -17.26
C PRO A 165 -5.65 0.55 -16.08
N PHE A 166 -6.37 1.67 -16.24
CA PHE A 166 -6.55 2.65 -15.18
C PHE A 166 -7.30 2.05 -13.97
N PHE A 167 -8.48 1.46 -14.19
CA PHE A 167 -9.23 0.82 -13.10
C PHE A 167 -8.53 -0.42 -12.57
N GLY A 168 -7.84 -1.18 -13.42
CA GLY A 168 -7.04 -2.31 -12.98
C GLY A 168 -5.91 -1.90 -12.03
N TYR A 169 -5.30 -0.73 -12.26
CA TYR A 169 -4.29 -0.18 -11.35
C TYR A 169 -4.88 0.26 -10.01
N LEU A 170 -6.01 0.98 -10.04
CA LEU A 170 -6.65 1.46 -8.82
C LEU A 170 -7.16 0.30 -7.96
N LEU A 171 -7.82 -0.67 -8.60
CA LEU A 171 -8.46 -1.81 -7.96
C LEU A 171 -7.54 -3.02 -7.78
N CYS A 172 -6.25 -2.89 -8.13
CA CYS A 172 -5.24 -3.93 -7.98
C CYS A 172 -5.34 -4.64 -6.63
N PHE A 173 -5.85 -5.88 -6.62
CA PHE A 173 -6.43 -6.48 -5.41
C PHE A 173 -5.39 -6.78 -4.32
N GLN A 174 -4.12 -6.85 -4.70
CA GLN A 174 -3.02 -7.13 -3.80
C GLN A 174 -2.69 -5.93 -2.87
N ASN A 175 -3.01 -4.70 -3.27
CA ASN A 175 -2.61 -3.47 -2.56
C ASN A 175 -3.69 -2.37 -2.52
N SER A 176 -4.91 -2.65 -2.99
CA SER A 176 -5.99 -1.66 -3.05
C SER A 176 -6.57 -1.29 -1.68
N MET A 177 -6.62 -2.25 -0.74
CA MET A 177 -7.19 -2.05 0.60
C MET A 177 -6.15 -1.59 1.63
N VAL A 178 -5.05 -2.35 1.67
CA VAL A 178 -3.88 -2.13 2.51
C VAL A 178 -2.73 -2.60 1.64
N GLY A 179 -1.66 -1.81 1.55
CA GLY A 179 -0.51 -2.27 0.81
C GLY A 179 0.49 -1.18 0.51
N PRO A 180 1.66 -1.56 -0.01
CA PRO A 180 2.63 -0.61 -0.49
C PRO A 180 2.00 0.24 -1.60
N PHE A 181 2.29 1.54 -1.56
CA PHE A 181 2.08 2.40 -2.71
C PHE A 181 2.92 1.89 -3.89
N LEU A 182 2.33 1.92 -5.09
CA LEU A 182 2.98 1.52 -6.34
C LEU A 182 2.78 2.57 -7.40
N PHE A 183 3.79 2.77 -8.23
CA PHE A 183 3.64 3.57 -9.43
C PHE A 183 2.88 2.82 -10.53
N TYR A 184 2.18 3.56 -11.37
CA TYR A 184 1.44 2.99 -12.49
C TYR A 184 2.34 2.21 -13.47
N THR A 185 3.58 2.65 -13.67
CA THR A 185 4.52 1.93 -14.57
C THR A 185 4.90 0.56 -14.01
N GLU A 186 5.03 0.42 -12.69
CA GLU A 186 5.34 -0.85 -12.02
C GLU A 186 4.16 -1.83 -12.14
N TYR A 187 2.94 -1.32 -11.99
CA TYR A 187 1.71 -2.07 -12.25
C TYR A 187 1.66 -2.57 -13.71
N LEU A 188 1.93 -1.69 -14.68
CA LEU A 188 1.97 -2.11 -16.10
C LEU A 188 3.04 -3.15 -16.35
N CYS A 189 4.24 -2.99 -15.79
CA CYS A 189 5.32 -3.97 -15.93
C CYS A 189 4.92 -5.33 -15.35
N PHE A 190 4.19 -5.36 -14.23
CA PHE A 190 3.64 -6.60 -13.69
C PHE A 190 2.58 -7.24 -14.59
N ILE A 191 1.65 -6.44 -15.13
CA ILE A 191 0.56 -6.98 -15.96
C ILE A 191 1.08 -7.50 -17.30
N GLU A 192 1.98 -6.77 -17.93
CA GLU A 192 2.53 -7.11 -19.25
C GLU A 192 3.74 -8.04 -19.17
N GLY A 193 4.33 -8.14 -17.98
CA GLY A 193 5.48 -8.96 -17.67
C GLY A 193 6.78 -8.41 -18.23
N ARG A 194 6.99 -7.10 -18.08
CA ARG A 194 8.14 -6.32 -18.54
C ARG A 194 9.01 -5.83 -17.39
N GLU A 195 9.26 -6.67 -16.38
CA GLU A 195 10.07 -6.31 -15.20
C GLU A 195 11.50 -5.86 -15.55
N GLU A 196 12.05 -6.30 -16.66
CA GLU A 196 13.33 -5.86 -17.21
C GLU A 196 13.33 -4.38 -17.62
N ASP A 197 12.16 -3.77 -17.85
CA ASP A 197 12.07 -2.34 -18.17
C ASP A 197 12.23 -1.45 -16.93
N LEU A 198 12.20 -2.04 -15.73
CA LEU A 198 12.49 -1.34 -14.47
C LEU A 198 14.00 -1.15 -14.24
N LEU A 199 14.84 -1.80 -15.05
CA LEU A 199 16.29 -1.82 -14.87
C LEU A 199 16.98 -1.00 -15.96
N THR A 200 18.04 -0.31 -15.55
CA THR A 200 18.85 0.51 -16.47
C THR A 200 20.01 -0.28 -17.05
N ASP A 201 20.58 -1.21 -16.29
CA ASP A 201 21.76 -1.97 -16.70
C ASP A 201 21.42 -3.09 -17.72
N PRO A 202 22.05 -3.13 -18.91
CA PRO A 202 21.74 -4.13 -19.94
C PRO A 202 21.98 -5.58 -19.51
N PHE A 203 22.97 -5.83 -18.67
CA PHE A 203 23.31 -7.18 -18.21
C PHE A 203 22.25 -7.69 -17.23
N GLU A 204 21.82 -6.86 -16.29
CA GLU A 204 20.70 -7.18 -15.40
C GLU A 204 19.41 -7.44 -16.17
N ARG A 205 19.13 -6.65 -17.22
CA ARG A 205 17.94 -6.84 -18.09
C ARG A 205 17.94 -8.20 -18.81
N ASP A 206 19.09 -8.59 -19.38
CA ASP A 206 19.25 -9.89 -20.02
C ASP A 206 19.09 -11.04 -19.00
N PHE A 207 19.66 -10.89 -17.81
CA PHE A 207 19.51 -11.85 -16.73
C PHE A 207 18.04 -12.02 -16.32
N VAL A 208 17.30 -10.91 -16.12
CA VAL A 208 15.87 -10.95 -15.81
C VAL A 208 15.10 -11.68 -16.90
N THR A 209 15.34 -11.34 -18.16
CA THR A 209 14.66 -11.93 -19.32
C THR A 209 14.83 -13.45 -19.36
N LYS A 210 16.05 -13.95 -19.11
CA LYS A 210 16.38 -15.39 -19.08
C LYS A 210 15.82 -16.11 -17.86
N ASN A 211 15.59 -15.42 -16.73
CA ASN A 211 15.22 -16.02 -15.45
C ASN A 211 13.83 -15.60 -14.92
N LYS A 212 12.96 -15.01 -15.76
CA LYS A 212 11.62 -14.50 -15.37
C LYS A 212 10.82 -15.43 -14.45
N PRO A 213 10.67 -16.75 -14.73
CA PRO A 213 9.88 -17.63 -13.86
C PRO A 213 10.45 -17.74 -12.45
N LYS A 214 11.79 -17.76 -12.32
CA LYS A 214 12.47 -17.85 -11.03
C LYS A 214 12.34 -16.54 -10.24
N ILE A 215 12.44 -15.39 -10.93
CA ILE A 215 12.29 -14.06 -10.30
C ILE A 215 10.86 -13.85 -9.79
N ARG A 216 9.84 -14.35 -10.49
CA ARG A 216 8.46 -14.28 -9.99
C ARG A 216 8.14 -15.30 -8.91
N ASP A 217 8.92 -16.38 -8.80
CA ASP A 217 8.78 -17.37 -7.75
C ASP A 217 9.63 -16.98 -6.52
N ALA A 218 9.21 -15.90 -5.86
CA ALA A 218 9.91 -15.22 -4.77
C ALA A 218 9.93 -16.01 -3.44
N LYS A 219 10.26 -17.31 -3.46
CA LYS A 219 10.14 -18.23 -2.31
C LYS A 219 10.85 -17.74 -1.05
N ALA A 220 12.07 -17.22 -1.20
CA ALA A 220 12.84 -16.69 -0.08
C ALA A 220 12.14 -15.48 0.56
N ALA A 221 11.76 -14.49 -0.26
CA ALA A 221 11.04 -13.30 0.20
C ALA A 221 9.68 -13.65 0.82
N LEU A 222 8.94 -14.58 0.21
CA LEU A 222 7.66 -15.08 0.73
C LEU A 222 7.84 -15.74 2.09
N ARG A 223 8.85 -16.60 2.26
CA ARG A 223 9.15 -17.24 3.55
C ARG A 223 9.51 -16.21 4.62
N THR A 224 10.39 -15.26 4.31
CA THR A 224 10.76 -14.18 5.22
C THR A 224 9.55 -13.35 5.63
N GLN A 225 8.69 -13.00 4.67
CA GLN A 225 7.48 -12.21 4.93
C GLN A 225 6.43 -12.98 5.72
N ALA A 226 6.32 -14.29 5.51
CA ALA A 226 5.42 -15.16 6.29
C ALA A 226 5.89 -15.29 7.75
N ILE A 227 7.21 -15.37 7.98
CA ILE A 227 7.78 -15.37 9.33
C ILE A 227 7.55 -14.01 10.01
N ALA A 228 7.76 -12.90 9.30
CA ALA A 228 7.50 -11.56 9.81
C ALA A 228 6.01 -11.38 10.15
N PHE A 229 5.11 -11.84 9.28
CA PHE A 229 3.67 -11.83 9.54
C PHE A 229 3.32 -12.60 10.81
N LEU A 230 3.81 -13.84 10.96
CA LEU A 230 3.56 -14.65 12.16
C LEU A 230 4.10 -13.96 13.42
N PHE A 231 5.28 -13.36 13.35
CA PHE A 231 5.86 -12.60 14.44
C PHE A 231 4.95 -11.43 14.88
N HIS A 232 4.44 -10.63 13.95
CA HIS A 232 3.54 -9.53 14.25
C HIS A 232 2.17 -9.99 14.77
N VAL A 233 1.66 -11.13 14.28
CA VAL A 233 0.43 -11.76 14.81
C VAL A 233 0.63 -12.16 16.26
N LEU A 234 1.73 -12.84 16.59
CA LEU A 234 2.04 -13.24 17.96
C LEU A 234 2.17 -12.04 18.90
N LEU A 235 2.81 -10.95 18.45
CA LEU A 235 2.89 -9.71 19.23
C LEU A 235 1.52 -9.04 19.40
N THR A 236 0.67 -9.06 18.38
CA THR A 236 -0.70 -8.52 18.43
C THR A 236 -1.56 -9.32 19.42
N LEU A 237 -1.47 -10.66 19.38
CA LEU A 237 -2.15 -11.54 20.32
C LEU A 237 -1.64 -11.37 21.76
N TYR A 238 -0.31 -11.19 21.92
CA TYR A 238 0.25 -10.87 23.23
C TYR A 238 -0.30 -9.56 23.77
N ALA A 239 -0.42 -8.54 22.92
CA ALA A 239 -0.93 -7.23 23.33
C ALA A 239 -2.43 -7.24 23.68
N LEU A 240 -3.19 -8.17 23.10
CA LEU A 240 -4.63 -8.27 23.27
C LEU A 240 -4.98 -8.46 24.75
N GLY A 241 -5.86 -7.59 25.26
CA GLY A 241 -6.28 -7.57 26.67
C GLY A 241 -5.22 -7.06 27.66
N ARG A 242 -3.97 -6.82 27.24
CA ARG A 242 -2.89 -6.31 28.11
C ARG A 242 -2.67 -4.80 27.97
N TYR A 243 -2.86 -4.26 26.77
CA TYR A 243 -2.63 -2.86 26.47
C TYR A 243 -3.90 -2.22 25.90
N ASP A 244 -4.82 -1.87 26.80
CA ASP A 244 -6.06 -1.17 26.45
C ASP A 244 -5.81 0.33 26.21
N PRO A 245 -6.10 0.88 25.01
CA PRO A 245 -5.98 2.31 24.73
C PRO A 245 -6.72 3.21 25.74
N GLU A 246 -7.77 2.73 26.39
CA GLU A 246 -8.52 3.49 27.40
C GLU A 246 -7.64 3.88 28.60
N TYR A 247 -6.61 3.09 28.93
CA TYR A 247 -5.66 3.45 29.97
C TYR A 247 -4.96 4.79 29.68
N LEU A 248 -4.64 5.09 28.42
CA LEU A 248 -3.90 6.31 28.04
C LEU A 248 -4.72 7.60 28.21
N ILE A 249 -6.04 7.48 28.34
CA ILE A 249 -6.94 8.61 28.60
C ILE A 249 -7.45 8.62 30.05
N SER A 250 -7.08 7.62 30.86
CA SER A 250 -7.48 7.52 32.26
C SER A 250 -6.85 8.60 33.13
N GLU A 251 -7.53 8.95 34.24
CA GLU A 251 -6.96 9.85 35.25
C GLU A 251 -5.66 9.32 35.84
N GLU A 252 -5.54 8.00 36.00
CA GLU A 252 -4.34 7.35 36.53
C GLU A 252 -3.12 7.67 35.65
N PHE A 253 -3.27 7.50 34.34
CA PHE A 253 -2.23 7.84 33.38
C PHE A 253 -1.91 9.35 33.40
N GLN A 254 -2.94 10.21 33.54
CA GLN A 254 -2.73 11.66 33.62
C GLN A 254 -1.92 12.10 34.84
N ARG A 255 -1.98 11.35 35.95
CA ARG A 255 -1.20 11.62 37.18
C ARG A 255 0.27 11.18 37.08
N LEU A 256 0.65 10.41 36.06
CA LEU A 256 2.03 9.97 35.89
C LEU A 256 2.98 11.14 35.55
N GLY A 257 4.20 11.08 36.07
CA GLY A 257 5.28 11.99 35.66
C GLY A 257 5.63 11.83 34.18
N ILE A 258 6.17 12.90 33.57
CA ILE A 258 6.40 12.99 32.12
C ILE A 258 7.20 11.81 31.55
N PHE A 259 8.25 11.35 32.24
CA PHE A 259 9.06 10.22 31.79
C PHE A 259 8.29 8.90 31.76
N ARG A 260 7.41 8.66 32.74
CA ARG A 260 6.54 7.47 32.77
C ARG A 260 5.50 7.55 31.65
N LYS A 261 4.94 8.72 31.39
CA LYS A 261 4.04 8.95 30.25
C LYS A 261 4.72 8.61 28.93
N TYR A 262 5.93 9.12 28.69
CA TYR A 262 6.69 8.81 27.48
C TYR A 262 6.97 7.31 27.33
N PHE A 263 7.43 6.65 28.40
CA PHE A 263 7.68 5.20 28.36
C PHE A 263 6.43 4.41 27.97
N TRP A 264 5.30 4.67 28.65
CA TRP A 264 4.04 3.97 28.37
C TRP A 264 3.47 4.31 27.00
N LEU A 265 3.54 5.56 26.53
CA LEU A 265 3.12 5.93 25.18
C LEU A 265 3.93 5.21 24.10
N THR A 266 5.25 5.11 24.29
CA THR A 266 6.12 4.36 23.37
C THR A 266 5.77 2.88 23.37
N LEU A 267 5.58 2.28 24.55
CA LEU A 267 5.25 0.86 24.69
C LEU A 267 3.87 0.53 24.09
N TYR A 268 2.83 1.30 24.44
CA TYR A 268 1.50 1.13 23.87
C TYR A 268 1.51 1.39 22.36
N GLY A 269 2.21 2.44 21.91
CA GLY A 269 2.38 2.74 20.50
C GLY A 269 3.01 1.58 19.73
N PHE A 270 4.05 0.94 20.27
CA PHE A 270 4.67 -0.24 19.69
C PHE A 270 3.66 -1.37 19.49
N TYR A 271 2.89 -1.71 20.52
CA TYR A 271 1.92 -2.81 20.44
C TYR A 271 0.71 -2.49 19.54
N LEU A 272 0.24 -1.25 19.57
CA LEU A 272 -0.83 -0.80 18.67
C LEU A 272 -0.38 -0.84 17.21
N ARG A 273 0.91 -0.55 16.93
CA ARG A 273 1.44 -0.59 15.57
C ARG A 273 1.55 -1.98 14.96
N GLN A 274 1.61 -3.04 15.78
CA GLN A 274 1.73 -4.42 15.28
C GLN A 274 0.60 -4.80 14.33
N LYS A 275 -0.60 -4.24 14.54
CA LYS A 275 -1.75 -4.41 13.64
C LYS A 275 -1.48 -3.88 12.23
N PHE A 276 -0.76 -2.77 12.08
CA PHE A 276 -0.36 -2.25 10.77
C PHE A 276 0.70 -3.13 10.12
N TYR A 277 1.69 -3.60 10.89
CA TYR A 277 2.70 -4.52 10.39
C TYR A 277 2.09 -5.85 9.91
N CYS A 278 1.07 -6.38 10.61
CA CYS A 278 0.29 -7.52 10.13
C CYS A 278 -0.37 -7.22 8.78
N ALA A 279 -1.11 -6.12 8.69
CA ALA A 279 -1.86 -5.77 7.49
C ALA A 279 -0.94 -5.54 6.27
N TRP A 280 0.17 -4.81 6.46
CA TRP A 280 1.19 -4.64 5.43
C TRP A 280 1.87 -5.97 5.06
N SER A 281 2.10 -6.85 6.03
CA SER A 281 2.72 -8.15 5.74
C SER A 281 1.82 -9.06 4.92
N ILE A 282 0.52 -9.06 5.19
CA ILE A 282 -0.47 -9.81 4.40
C ILE A 282 -0.52 -9.27 2.95
N SER A 283 -0.56 -7.94 2.76
CA SER A 283 -0.55 -7.36 1.42
C SER A 283 0.72 -7.74 0.64
N ALA A 284 1.88 -7.65 1.30
CA ALA A 284 3.14 -8.08 0.70
C ALA A 284 3.11 -9.57 0.32
N LEU A 285 2.53 -10.44 1.15
CA LEU A 285 2.33 -11.85 0.82
C LEU A 285 1.42 -12.03 -0.40
N ALA A 286 0.31 -11.29 -0.51
CA ALA A 286 -0.60 -11.35 -1.66
C ALA A 286 0.13 -10.96 -2.96
N MET A 287 0.96 -9.92 -2.91
CA MET A 287 1.80 -9.49 -4.04
C MET A 287 2.81 -10.56 -4.44
N LEU A 288 3.58 -11.09 -3.49
CA LEU A 288 4.60 -12.11 -3.76
C LEU A 288 3.98 -13.42 -4.29
N ILE A 289 2.84 -13.85 -3.74
CA ILE A 289 2.09 -15.02 -4.23
C ILE A 289 1.65 -14.82 -5.69
N SER A 290 1.22 -13.60 -6.03
CA SER A 290 0.85 -13.20 -7.40
C SER A 290 2.03 -13.12 -8.37
N GLY A 291 3.27 -13.26 -7.87
CA GLY A 291 4.49 -13.09 -8.67
C GLY A 291 4.81 -11.62 -8.95
N PHE A 292 4.33 -10.72 -8.09
CA PHE A 292 4.59 -9.29 -8.11
C PHE A 292 5.54 -8.90 -6.97
N GLY A 293 6.24 -7.77 -7.10
CA GLY A 293 7.06 -7.18 -6.06
C GLY A 293 8.51 -6.95 -6.44
N PHE A 294 9.01 -7.55 -7.53
CA PHE A 294 10.39 -7.37 -7.98
C PHE A 294 10.70 -5.89 -8.27
N SER A 295 11.82 -5.40 -7.72
CA SER A 295 12.26 -4.01 -7.84
C SER A 295 13.68 -3.85 -8.38
N GLY A 296 14.41 -4.96 -8.60
CA GLY A 296 15.80 -4.95 -9.04
C GLY A 296 16.70 -5.86 -8.23
N PHE A 297 18.00 -5.60 -8.25
CA PHE A 297 19.02 -6.37 -7.56
C PHE A 297 19.66 -5.57 -6.42
N SER A 298 20.27 -6.28 -5.49
CA SER A 298 21.01 -5.66 -4.39
C SER A 298 22.20 -4.84 -4.90
N SER A 299 22.42 -3.68 -4.29
CA SER A 299 23.57 -2.80 -4.56
C SER A 299 24.92 -3.41 -4.19
N SER A 300 24.94 -4.61 -3.58
CA SER A 300 26.16 -5.36 -3.23
C SER A 300 26.87 -6.00 -4.43
N GLY A 301 26.36 -5.84 -5.66
CA GLY A 301 26.91 -6.47 -6.86
C GLY A 301 26.58 -7.96 -6.99
N THR A 302 25.71 -8.46 -6.12
CA THR A 302 25.15 -9.82 -6.20
C THR A 302 23.83 -9.77 -6.99
N LEU A 303 23.62 -10.70 -7.93
CA LEU A 303 22.37 -10.84 -8.70
C LEU A 303 21.25 -11.47 -7.85
N GLU A 304 21.11 -11.03 -6.61
CA GLU A 304 20.05 -11.44 -5.71
C GLU A 304 18.83 -10.53 -5.91
N PRO A 305 17.68 -11.09 -6.33
CA PRO A 305 16.50 -10.30 -6.64
C PRO A 305 15.90 -9.72 -5.36
N GLU A 306 15.58 -8.44 -5.41
CA GLU A 306 14.92 -7.70 -4.35
C GLU A 306 13.45 -7.46 -4.68
N TYR A 307 12.62 -7.42 -3.63
CA TYR A 307 11.16 -7.33 -3.76
C TYR A 307 10.59 -6.09 -3.06
N ARG A 308 11.25 -4.93 -3.21
CA ARG A 308 10.88 -3.69 -2.49
C ARG A 308 9.50 -3.15 -2.88
N ASN A 309 9.02 -3.48 -4.08
CA ASN A 309 7.69 -3.06 -4.53
C ASN A 309 6.59 -3.79 -3.75
N ALA A 310 6.85 -4.99 -3.24
CA ALA A 310 5.95 -5.69 -2.31
C ALA A 310 6.27 -5.41 -0.84
N ILE A 311 7.56 -5.35 -0.49
CA ILE A 311 8.03 -5.20 0.90
C ILE A 311 8.62 -3.79 1.07
N ASN A 312 7.76 -2.81 1.35
CA ASN A 312 8.17 -1.41 1.54
C ASN A 312 8.15 -0.94 3.01
N VAL A 313 7.88 -1.85 3.95
CA VAL A 313 7.84 -1.56 5.39
C VAL A 313 9.01 -2.25 6.07
N HIS A 314 9.92 -1.45 6.61
CA HIS A 314 11.11 -1.93 7.32
C HIS A 314 10.90 -1.79 8.84
N PHE A 315 10.34 -2.84 9.46
CA PHE A 315 9.98 -2.88 10.88
C PHE A 315 11.05 -2.30 11.81
N PHE A 316 12.29 -2.80 11.74
CA PHE A 316 13.37 -2.35 12.61
C PHE A 316 13.74 -0.89 12.38
N ASN A 317 13.69 -0.39 11.15
CA ASN A 317 13.98 1.01 10.87
C ASN A 317 12.91 1.92 11.47
N ILE A 318 11.64 1.51 11.44
CA ILE A 318 10.54 2.29 12.00
C ILE A 318 10.61 2.30 13.53
N GLU A 319 10.75 1.13 14.16
CA GLU A 319 10.75 1.04 15.62
C GLU A 319 12.06 1.57 16.24
N ALA A 320 13.22 1.36 15.62
CA ALA A 320 14.49 1.89 16.12
C ALA A 320 14.63 3.40 15.91
N SER A 321 13.97 3.98 14.90
CA SER A 321 13.92 5.45 14.72
C SER A 321 13.27 6.14 15.92
N CYS A 322 12.34 5.48 16.61
CA CYS A 322 11.72 5.99 17.83
C CYS A 322 12.71 6.13 19.00
N PHE A 323 13.85 5.42 18.96
CA PHE A 323 14.91 5.44 19.98
C PHE A 323 16.16 6.22 19.55
N ARG A 324 16.27 6.60 18.27
CA ARG A 324 17.32 7.48 17.81
C ARG A 324 16.98 8.91 18.21
N PHE A 325 17.56 9.38 19.31
CA PHE A 325 17.78 10.81 19.51
C PHE A 325 18.75 11.29 18.42
N ALA A 326 18.21 11.64 17.25
CA ALA A 326 18.98 12.42 16.28
C ALA A 326 19.29 13.78 16.94
N PRO A 327 20.55 14.22 17.01
CA PRO A 327 20.87 15.55 17.50
C PRO A 327 20.22 16.56 16.55
N PHE A 328 19.29 17.37 17.08
CA PHE A 328 18.89 18.71 16.64
C PHE A 328 19.35 19.15 15.23
N CYS A 329 18.93 18.43 14.18
CA CYS A 329 19.22 18.82 12.81
C CYS A 329 18.06 18.42 11.88
N SER A 330 16.85 18.84 12.24
CA SER A 330 15.72 19.17 11.35
C SER A 330 14.45 19.36 12.19
N PRO A 331 13.80 20.54 12.20
CA PRO A 331 12.61 20.81 13.02
C PRO A 331 11.34 20.02 12.61
N LEU A 332 11.44 19.08 11.66
CA LEU A 332 10.34 18.28 11.12
C LEU A 332 10.18 16.89 11.78
N LEU A 333 11.10 16.44 12.64
CA LEU A 333 11.05 15.08 13.21
C LEU A 333 10.10 14.93 14.43
N ILE A 334 9.85 16.01 15.17
CA ILE A 334 9.10 15.95 16.43
C ILE A 334 7.58 15.72 16.23
N PRO A 335 6.91 16.27 15.20
CA PRO A 335 5.47 16.02 14.99
C PRO A 335 5.15 14.61 14.44
N VAL A 336 6.11 13.94 13.81
CA VAL A 336 5.91 12.66 13.09
C VAL A 336 5.53 11.52 14.03
N VAL A 337 6.11 11.51 15.23
CA VAL A 337 5.89 10.46 16.25
C VAL A 337 4.51 10.58 16.92
N LEU A 338 3.93 11.79 16.99
CA LEU A 338 2.65 12.05 17.66
C LEU A 338 1.43 12.00 16.73
N THR A 339 1.61 12.13 15.40
CA THR A 339 0.51 12.28 14.44
C THR A 339 0.23 11.05 13.57
N GLY A 340 0.96 9.95 13.76
CA GLY A 340 0.84 8.78 12.87
C GLY A 340 1.33 9.06 11.45
N ALA A 341 2.16 10.08 11.26
CA ALA A 341 2.83 10.27 9.98
C ALA A 341 3.92 9.19 9.83
N PHE A 342 3.84 8.40 8.76
CA PHE A 342 4.90 7.46 8.39
C PHE A 342 5.71 8.07 7.25
N ILE A 343 7.03 8.07 7.42
CA ILE A 343 7.97 8.37 6.33
C ILE A 343 8.19 7.05 5.59
N PHE A 344 7.73 6.98 4.34
CA PHE A 344 8.07 5.87 3.45
C PHE A 344 9.36 6.23 2.72
N LYS A 345 10.39 5.40 2.89
CA LYS A 345 11.67 5.57 2.21
C LYS A 345 11.66 4.78 0.91
N HIS A 346 11.78 5.48 -0.22
CA HIS A 346 11.93 4.86 -1.54
C HIS A 346 13.26 5.31 -2.15
N GLY A 347 14.29 4.46 -2.05
CA GLY A 347 15.67 4.81 -2.40
C GLY A 347 16.30 5.81 -1.42
N ASP A 348 17.10 6.75 -1.92
CA ASP A 348 17.77 7.82 -1.14
C ASP A 348 16.84 9.00 -0.76
N ASN A 349 15.55 8.92 -1.08
CA ASN A 349 14.60 9.98 -0.79
C ASN A 349 13.55 9.54 0.25
N ASP A 350 13.37 10.40 1.25
CA ASP A 350 12.32 10.28 2.25
C ASP A 350 11.03 10.93 1.73
N VAL A 351 9.92 10.18 1.74
CA VAL A 351 8.59 10.71 1.41
C VAL A 351 7.73 10.70 2.67
N LEU A 352 7.34 11.89 3.15
CA LEU A 352 6.53 12.07 4.35
C LEU A 352 5.04 11.88 4.02
N PHE A 353 4.38 10.91 4.65
CA PHE A 353 2.93 10.70 4.54
C PHE A 353 2.25 10.73 5.91
N PHE A 354 1.11 11.42 6.01
CA PHE A 354 0.27 11.42 7.20
C PHE A 354 -0.67 10.21 7.19
N VAL A 355 -0.61 9.35 8.22
CA VAL A 355 -1.56 8.23 8.41
C VAL A 355 -2.19 8.35 9.79
N ALA A 356 -3.22 9.20 9.92
CA ALA A 356 -3.95 9.34 11.17
C ALA A 356 -5.23 8.48 11.17
N LYS A 357 -5.33 7.58 12.17
CA LYS A 357 -6.59 7.11 12.79
C LYS A 357 -7.55 6.24 11.94
N CYS A 358 -7.04 5.42 11.02
CA CYS A 358 -7.85 4.61 10.09
C CYS A 358 -8.29 3.21 10.58
N LEU A 359 -7.59 2.54 11.52
CA LEU A 359 -7.74 1.07 11.65
C LEU A 359 -8.39 0.53 12.92
N HIS A 360 -8.91 1.36 13.83
CA HIS A 360 -9.62 0.87 15.01
C HIS A 360 -10.88 0.05 14.66
N THR A 361 -11.36 0.20 13.43
CA THR A 361 -12.55 -0.46 12.88
C THR A 361 -12.28 -1.67 12.00
N PHE A 362 -11.06 -1.80 11.46
CA PHE A 362 -10.65 -3.02 10.76
C PHE A 362 -10.69 -4.21 11.74
N THR A 363 -10.35 -3.96 13.01
CA THR A 363 -10.34 -4.97 14.08
C THR A 363 -11.67 -5.55 14.52
N ALA A 364 -12.83 -4.95 14.17
CA ALA A 364 -14.11 -5.60 14.49
C ALA A 364 -14.42 -6.81 13.59
N HIS A 365 -13.68 -6.95 12.48
CA HIS A 365 -13.73 -8.12 11.59
C HIS A 365 -12.47 -9.00 11.67
N PHE A 366 -11.46 -8.61 12.45
CA PHE A 366 -10.24 -9.39 12.71
C PHE A 366 -10.24 -10.02 14.12
N LEU A 367 -11.37 -9.93 14.82
CA LEU A 367 -11.62 -10.53 16.13
C LEU A 367 -12.85 -11.42 16.05
#